data_AF-W5XWV1-F1
#
_entry.id   AF-W5XWV1-F1
#
_cell.length_a   1.000
_cell.length_b   1.000
_cell.length_c   1.000
_cell.angle_alpha   90.00
_cell.angle_beta   90.00
_cell.angle_gamma   90.00
#
_symmetry.space_group_name_H-M   'P 1'
#
loop_
_entity.id
_entity.type
_entity.pdbx_description
1 polymer ?
#
loop_
_entity_poly.entity_id
_entity_poly.type
_entity_poly.pdbx_seq_one_letter_code
_entity_poly.pdbx_strand_id
1 'polypeptide(L)'
;MLEVMNPQYPADSLAAQLTDDHAAIDAPFHAVARGETFPEALDNLSSAVHDLRSHIYMEEEHLFPPLREAGMMMPVMVMIREHAQMWPLLDRIDQAIAAPSHDELPTLCQQVAGLLKDHNEKEEQILYSQADATVPAGAAAIIESILDTHVLPQGWVCQGLH
;
A
#
# COMPACT_ATOMS: atom_id res chain seq x y z
N MET A 1 4.44 -3.63 -27.34
CA MET A 1 4.06 -3.01 -26.06
C MET A 1 5.01 -3.63 -25.06
N LEU A 2 6.12 -2.96 -24.77
CA LEU A 2 7.13 -3.48 -23.84
C LEU A 2 6.62 -3.14 -22.45
N GLU A 3 6.30 -4.17 -21.66
CA GLU A 3 6.18 -4.03 -20.21
C GLU A 3 7.45 -3.35 -19.72
N VAL A 4 7.29 -2.25 -19.00
CA VAL A 4 8.39 -1.60 -18.31
C VAL A 4 8.69 -2.47 -17.10
N MET A 5 9.43 -3.56 -17.31
CA MET A 5 9.93 -4.39 -16.21
C MET A 5 10.87 -3.52 -15.39
N ASN A 6 10.54 -3.27 -14.13
CA ASN A 6 11.40 -2.59 -13.18
C ASN A 6 12.66 -3.47 -12.98
N PRO A 7 13.87 -3.06 -13.43
CA PRO A 7 15.04 -3.93 -13.47
C PRO A 7 15.68 -4.19 -12.11
N GLN A 8 15.03 -3.77 -11.01
CA GLN A 8 15.58 -3.83 -9.66
C GLN A 8 15.50 -5.24 -9.06
N TYR A 9 14.53 -6.07 -9.46
CA TYR A 9 14.30 -7.38 -8.85
C TYR A 9 14.07 -8.50 -9.88
N PRO A 10 14.33 -9.78 -9.52
CA PRO A 10 13.85 -10.92 -10.28
C PRO A 10 12.31 -10.89 -10.38
N ALA A 11 11.76 -11.23 -11.55
CA ALA A 11 10.32 -11.11 -11.83
C ALA A 11 9.41 -11.85 -10.83
N ASP A 12 9.87 -12.99 -10.29
CA ASP A 12 9.10 -13.81 -9.36
C ASP A 12 9.45 -13.55 -7.88
N SER A 13 10.24 -12.50 -7.59
CA SER A 13 10.63 -12.18 -6.21
C SER A 13 9.49 -11.56 -5.41
N LEU A 14 9.55 -11.69 -4.08
CA LEU A 14 8.58 -11.04 -3.20
C LEU A 14 8.66 -9.51 -3.35
N ALA A 15 9.87 -8.97 -3.49
CA ALA A 15 10.08 -7.54 -3.69
C ALA A 15 9.44 -7.01 -5.00
N ALA A 16 9.50 -7.79 -6.09
CA ALA A 16 8.84 -7.44 -7.35
C ALA A 16 7.31 -7.42 -7.19
N GLN A 17 6.73 -8.44 -6.56
CA GLN A 17 5.28 -8.53 -6.34
C GLN A 17 4.76 -7.36 -5.48
N LEU A 18 5.49 -7.00 -4.42
CA LEU A 18 5.14 -5.85 -3.57
C LEU A 18 5.21 -4.52 -4.33
N THR A 19 6.22 -4.37 -5.21
CA THR A 19 6.37 -3.18 -6.07
C THR A 19 5.23 -3.08 -7.10
N ASP A 20 4.81 -4.22 -7.66
CA ASP A 20 3.68 -4.26 -8.59
C ASP A 20 2.35 -3.92 -7.89
N ASP A 21 2.17 -4.37 -6.64
CA ASP A 21 1.02 -4.02 -5.82
C ASP A 21 0.97 -2.51 -5.50
N HIS A 22 2.12 -1.89 -5.17
CA HIS A 22 2.22 -0.42 -5.05
C HIS A 22 1.74 0.29 -6.32
N ALA A 23 2.21 -0.14 -7.49
CA ALA A 23 1.83 0.48 -8.76
C ALA A 23 0.33 0.33 -9.05
N ALA A 24 -0.26 -0.80 -8.72
CA ALA A 24 -1.69 -1.05 -8.87
C ALA A 24 -2.52 -0.17 -7.91
N ILE A 25 -2.11 -0.06 -6.65
CA ILE A 25 -2.77 0.75 -5.61
C ILE A 25 -2.67 2.24 -5.92
N ASP A 26 -1.51 2.74 -6.35
CA ASP A 26 -1.26 4.16 -6.61
C ASP A 26 -2.12 4.71 -7.78
N ALA A 27 -2.39 3.87 -8.78
CA ALA A 27 -2.98 4.32 -10.04
C ALA A 27 -4.37 4.98 -9.87
N PRO A 28 -5.34 4.41 -9.12
CA PRO A 28 -6.62 5.07 -8.87
C PRO A 28 -6.52 6.37 -8.07
N PHE A 29 -5.62 6.46 -7.07
CA PHE A 29 -5.39 7.71 -6.34
C PHE A 29 -4.91 8.82 -7.31
N HIS A 30 -3.97 8.50 -8.19
CA HIS A 30 -3.50 9.45 -9.20
C HIS A 30 -4.58 9.85 -10.22
N ALA A 31 -5.45 8.91 -10.64
CA ALA A 31 -6.56 9.21 -11.54
C ALA A 31 -7.53 10.22 -10.92
N VAL A 32 -8.00 9.93 -9.70
CA VAL A 32 -8.95 10.81 -9.02
C VAL A 32 -8.30 12.15 -8.62
N ALA A 33 -7.01 12.16 -8.27
CA ALA A 33 -6.26 13.40 -8.04
C ALA A 33 -6.21 14.34 -9.27
N ARG A 34 -6.33 13.79 -10.50
CA ARG A 34 -6.46 14.58 -11.74
C ARG A 34 -7.89 15.04 -12.03
N GLY A 35 -8.85 14.70 -11.17
CA GLY A 35 -10.26 15.07 -11.31
C GLY A 35 -11.14 14.00 -11.96
N GLU A 36 -10.63 12.79 -12.20
CA GLU A 36 -11.41 11.68 -12.75
C GLU A 36 -12.40 11.17 -11.69
N THR A 37 -13.65 11.63 -11.74
CA THR A 37 -14.70 11.32 -10.73
C THR A 37 -15.94 10.66 -11.35
N PHE A 38 -15.77 10.02 -12.51
CA PHE A 38 -16.81 9.20 -13.13
C PHE A 38 -16.96 7.84 -12.41
N PRO A 39 -18.11 7.15 -12.52
CA PRO A 39 -18.41 5.98 -11.69
C PRO A 39 -17.31 4.91 -11.62
N GLU A 40 -16.73 4.52 -12.76
CA GLU A 40 -15.65 3.53 -12.81
C GLU A 40 -14.38 3.98 -12.05
N ALA A 41 -14.03 5.27 -12.10
CA ALA A 41 -12.89 5.80 -11.33
C ALA A 41 -13.17 5.76 -9.81
N LEU A 42 -14.43 5.94 -9.40
CA LEU A 42 -14.83 5.86 -7.99
C LEU A 42 -14.86 4.42 -7.50
N ASP A 43 -15.32 3.48 -8.31
CA ASP A 43 -15.27 2.05 -8.00
C ASP A 43 -13.81 1.60 -7.85
N ASN A 44 -12.94 2.00 -8.78
CA ASN A 44 -11.50 1.70 -8.71
C ASN A 44 -10.82 2.36 -7.50
N LEU A 45 -11.20 3.59 -7.14
CA LEU A 45 -10.70 4.25 -5.94
C LEU A 45 -11.16 3.54 -4.67
N SER A 46 -12.42 3.10 -4.62
CA SER A 46 -12.95 2.33 -3.49
C SER A 46 -12.18 1.02 -3.30
N SER A 47 -11.84 0.33 -4.39
CA SER A 47 -10.98 -0.86 -4.34
C SER A 47 -9.57 -0.50 -3.87
N ALA A 48 -8.92 0.50 -4.45
CA ALA A 48 -7.57 0.90 -4.04
C ALA A 48 -7.47 1.33 -2.56
N VAL A 49 -8.52 1.94 -2.01
CA VAL A 49 -8.61 2.26 -0.57
C VAL A 49 -8.67 0.99 0.28
N HIS A 50 -9.39 -0.04 -0.16
CA HIS A 50 -9.41 -1.34 0.50
C HIS A 50 -8.05 -2.04 0.38
N ASP A 51 -7.50 -2.08 -0.83
CA ASP A 51 -6.25 -2.76 -1.16
C ASP A 51 -5.08 -2.13 -0.40
N LEU A 52 -5.01 -0.81 -0.29
CA LEU A 52 -4.00 -0.12 0.54
C LEU A 52 -4.11 -0.48 2.03
N ARG A 53 -5.33 -0.61 2.57
CA ARG A 53 -5.49 -1.06 3.96
C ARG A 53 -5.06 -2.52 4.14
N SER A 54 -5.37 -3.38 3.16
CA SER A 54 -4.91 -4.77 3.16
C SER A 54 -3.38 -4.87 3.02
N HIS A 55 -2.77 -4.01 2.20
CA HIS A 55 -1.34 -3.92 2.02
C HIS A 55 -0.66 -3.55 3.35
N ILE A 56 -1.10 -2.46 3.97
CA ILE A 56 -0.63 -2.01 5.28
C ILE A 56 -0.79 -3.13 6.34
N TYR A 57 -1.93 -3.85 6.34
CA TYR A 57 -2.12 -5.01 7.22
C TYR A 57 -1.08 -6.12 6.99
N MET A 58 -0.92 -6.52 5.73
CA MET A 58 0.04 -7.55 5.33
C MET A 58 1.45 -7.17 5.78
N GLU A 59 1.84 -5.92 5.57
CA GLU A 59 3.17 -5.48 5.92
C GLU A 59 3.39 -5.50 7.44
N GLU A 60 2.47 -4.90 8.19
CA GLU A 60 2.61 -4.74 9.64
C GLU A 60 2.58 -6.08 10.39
N GLU A 61 1.81 -7.05 9.90
CA GLU A 61 1.61 -8.35 10.55
C GLU A 61 2.52 -9.46 10.01
N HIS A 62 3.04 -9.34 8.79
CA HIS A 62 3.77 -10.44 8.13
C HIS A 62 5.13 -10.04 7.55
N LEU A 63 5.26 -8.86 6.95
CA LEU A 63 6.53 -8.42 6.36
C LEU A 63 7.49 -7.79 7.38
N PHE A 64 6.98 -6.86 8.18
CA PHE A 64 7.78 -6.07 9.12
C PHE A 64 8.29 -6.86 10.33
N PRO A 65 7.58 -7.87 10.90
CA PRO A 65 8.12 -8.66 11.99
C PRO A 65 9.49 -9.30 11.69
N PRO A 66 9.69 -10.10 10.62
CA PRO A 66 11.00 -10.66 10.32
C PRO A 66 12.05 -9.60 9.97
N LEU A 67 11.68 -8.50 9.30
CA LEU A 67 12.60 -7.39 9.01
C LEU A 67 13.12 -6.70 10.30
N ARG A 68 12.25 -6.53 11.31
CA ARG A 68 12.65 -6.01 12.63
C ARG A 68 13.66 -6.93 13.30
N GLU A 69 13.41 -8.24 13.28
CA GLU A 69 14.30 -9.25 13.86
C GLU A 69 15.68 -9.26 13.16
N ALA A 70 15.72 -8.95 11.86
CA ALA A 70 16.95 -8.79 11.09
C ALA A 70 17.67 -7.43 11.28
N GLY A 71 17.19 -6.59 12.21
CA GLY A 71 17.85 -5.32 12.57
C GLY A 71 17.30 -4.10 11.84
N MET A 72 16.20 -4.20 11.10
CA MET A 72 15.57 -3.07 10.39
C MET A 72 14.53 -2.32 11.23
N MET A 73 14.69 -2.31 12.55
CA MET A 73 13.75 -1.67 13.48
C MET A 73 13.47 -0.20 13.12
N MET A 74 14.50 0.60 12.84
CA MET A 74 14.32 2.03 12.59
C MET A 74 13.57 2.32 11.28
N PRO A 75 13.92 1.73 10.11
CA PRO A 75 13.11 1.84 8.90
C PRO A 75 11.66 1.41 9.09
N VAL A 76 11.42 0.28 9.74
CA VAL A 76 10.05 -0.22 10.00
C VAL A 76 9.24 0.77 10.84
N MET A 77 9.81 1.36 11.89
CA MET A 77 9.10 2.35 12.72
C MET A 77 8.74 3.63 11.94
N VAL A 78 9.47 3.96 10.88
CA VAL A 78 9.09 5.06 9.97
C VAL A 78 7.86 4.67 9.17
N MET A 79 7.81 3.45 8.62
CA MET A 79 6.66 2.95 7.84
C MET A 79 5.38 2.91 8.68
N ILE A 80 5.44 2.34 9.90
CA ILE A 80 4.30 2.34 10.85
C ILE A 80 3.75 3.76 11.10
N ARG A 81 4.63 4.75 11.25
CA ARG A 81 4.23 6.14 11.46
C ARG A 81 3.56 6.73 10.22
N GLU A 82 4.03 6.39 9.03
CA GLU A 82 3.49 6.87 7.76
C GLU A 82 2.15 6.20 7.44
N HIS A 83 1.99 4.91 7.72
CA HIS A 83 0.70 4.21 7.69
C HIS A 83 -0.34 4.92 8.56
N ALA A 84 0.02 5.30 9.79
CA ALA A 84 -0.86 6.04 10.69
C ALA A 84 -1.22 7.46 10.19
N GLN A 85 -0.38 8.07 9.34
CA GLN A 85 -0.71 9.35 8.69
C GLN A 85 -1.68 9.16 7.53
N MET A 86 -1.54 8.08 6.76
CA MET A 86 -2.39 7.76 5.62
C MET A 86 -3.78 7.30 6.06
N TRP A 87 -3.86 6.47 7.10
CA TRP A 87 -5.11 5.83 7.55
C TRP A 87 -6.32 6.77 7.69
N PRO A 88 -6.24 7.90 8.42
CA PRO A 88 -7.39 8.81 8.54
C PRO A 88 -7.76 9.51 7.22
N LEU A 89 -6.84 9.60 6.24
CA LEU A 89 -7.18 10.10 4.90
C LEU A 89 -8.02 9.07 4.13
N LEU A 90 -7.72 7.77 4.28
CA LEU A 90 -8.52 6.69 3.69
C LEU A 90 -9.95 6.70 4.24
N ASP A 91 -10.11 6.89 5.55
CA ASP A 91 -11.44 7.04 6.17
C ASP A 91 -12.23 8.23 5.62
N ARG A 92 -11.54 9.33 5.29
CA ARG A 92 -12.16 10.51 4.67
C ARG A 92 -12.50 10.28 3.21
N ILE A 93 -11.69 9.51 2.48
CA ILE A 93 -11.98 9.13 1.09
C ILE A 93 -13.24 8.28 1.04
N ASP A 94 -13.40 7.28 1.92
CA ASP A 94 -14.63 6.48 1.99
C ASP A 94 -15.89 7.35 2.16
N GLN A 95 -15.81 8.35 3.05
CA GLN A 95 -16.91 9.30 3.27
C GLN A 95 -17.17 10.17 2.04
N ALA A 96 -16.10 10.62 1.37
CA ALA A 96 -16.18 11.48 0.20
C ALA A 96 -16.67 10.73 -1.06
N ILE A 97 -16.41 9.42 -1.19
CA ILE A 97 -16.99 8.56 -2.24
C ILE A 97 -18.51 8.46 -2.05
N ALA A 98 -19.00 8.37 -0.82
CA ALA A 98 -20.43 8.31 -0.53
C ALA A 98 -21.15 9.67 -0.64
N ALA A 99 -20.41 10.77 -0.75
CA ALA A 99 -20.96 12.13 -0.78
C ALA A 99 -21.43 12.51 -2.20
N PRO A 100 -22.59 13.17 -2.38
CA PRO A 100 -23.13 13.43 -3.71
C PRO A 100 -22.27 14.25 -4.68
N SER A 101 -21.36 15.10 -4.18
CA SER A 101 -20.57 16.01 -5.03
C SER A 101 -19.15 15.52 -5.32
N HIS A 102 -18.61 14.61 -4.51
CA HIS A 102 -17.22 14.13 -4.62
C HIS A 102 -16.13 15.23 -4.60
N ASP A 103 -16.47 16.47 -4.22
CA ASP A 103 -15.58 17.64 -4.41
C ASP A 103 -14.25 17.52 -3.62
N GLU A 104 -14.28 16.80 -2.49
CA GLU A 104 -13.08 16.59 -1.66
C GLU A 104 -12.13 15.54 -2.25
N LEU A 105 -12.61 14.63 -3.12
CA LEU A 105 -11.84 13.48 -3.57
C LEU A 105 -10.52 13.85 -4.27
N PRO A 106 -10.46 14.79 -5.23
CA PRO A 106 -9.20 15.10 -5.89
C PRO A 106 -8.13 15.59 -4.92
N THR A 107 -8.52 16.38 -3.91
CA THR A 107 -7.59 16.90 -2.90
C THR A 107 -7.13 15.80 -1.95
N LEU A 108 -8.04 14.94 -1.50
CA LEU A 108 -7.70 13.81 -0.62
C LEU A 108 -6.79 12.80 -1.33
N CYS A 109 -7.13 12.42 -2.56
CA CYS A 109 -6.31 11.51 -3.35
C CYS A 109 -4.94 12.10 -3.68
N GLN A 110 -4.84 13.41 -3.91
CA GLN A 110 -3.55 14.08 -4.06
C GLN A 110 -2.69 14.00 -2.79
N GLN A 111 -3.30 14.13 -1.61
CA GLN A 111 -2.59 13.99 -0.33
C GLN A 111 -2.08 12.57 -0.12
N VAL A 112 -2.93 11.57 -0.34
CA VAL A 112 -2.55 10.15 -0.22
C VAL A 112 -1.46 9.79 -1.24
N ALA A 113 -1.63 10.14 -2.51
CA ALA A 113 -0.62 9.88 -3.55
C ALA A 113 0.73 10.55 -3.26
N GLY A 114 0.73 11.72 -2.62
CA GLY A 114 1.96 12.37 -2.18
C GLY A 114 2.68 11.62 -1.06
N LEU A 115 1.92 11.09 -0.10
CA LEU A 115 2.46 10.26 0.98
C LEU A 115 2.98 8.92 0.45
N LEU A 116 2.18 8.23 -0.37
CA LEU A 116 2.54 6.96 -1.01
C LEU A 116 3.82 7.09 -1.83
N LYS A 117 3.97 8.14 -2.63
CA LYS A 117 5.20 8.34 -3.42
C LYS A 117 6.46 8.29 -2.55
N ASP A 118 6.49 9.05 -1.45
CA ASP A 118 7.68 9.09 -0.59
C ASP A 118 7.82 7.80 0.21
N HIS A 119 6.71 7.22 0.66
CA HIS A 119 6.63 5.97 1.41
C HIS A 119 7.14 4.77 0.60
N ASN A 120 6.55 4.53 -0.58
CA ASN A 120 6.89 3.44 -1.51
C ASN A 120 8.38 3.50 -1.89
N GLU A 121 8.92 4.69 -2.18
CA GLU A 121 10.36 4.87 -2.47
C GLU A 121 11.26 4.35 -1.33
N LYS A 122 10.86 4.53 -0.06
CA LYS A 122 11.63 4.02 1.09
C LYS A 122 11.49 2.51 1.22
N GLU A 123 10.31 1.96 1.02
CA GLU A 123 10.10 0.52 1.12
C GLU A 123 10.85 -0.23 0.06
N GLU A 124 10.69 0.16 -1.20
CA GLU A 124 11.38 -0.45 -2.32
C GLU A 124 12.89 -0.36 -2.17
N GLN A 125 13.44 0.82 -1.84
CA GLN A 125 14.90 0.99 -1.80
C GLN A 125 15.55 0.44 -0.54
N ILE A 126 14.83 0.37 0.59
CA ILE A 126 15.41 0.02 1.89
C ILE A 126 14.88 -1.34 2.33
N LEU A 127 13.56 -1.51 2.51
CA LEU A 127 12.96 -2.70 3.09
C LEU A 127 12.93 -3.87 2.11
N TYR A 128 12.35 -3.69 0.92
CA TYR A 128 12.15 -4.76 -0.06
C TYR A 128 13.46 -5.30 -0.62
N SER A 129 14.52 -4.47 -0.64
CA SER A 129 15.89 -4.92 -0.96
C SER A 129 16.38 -6.10 -0.10
N GLN A 130 15.79 -6.31 1.07
CA GLN A 130 16.13 -7.38 2.02
C GLN A 130 15.03 -8.43 2.16
N ALA A 131 13.86 -8.24 1.54
CA ALA A 131 12.67 -9.06 1.79
C ALA A 131 12.91 -10.53 1.42
N ASP A 132 13.36 -10.83 0.20
CA ASP A 132 13.60 -12.20 -0.27
C ASP A 132 14.65 -12.96 0.57
N ALA A 133 15.62 -12.24 1.13
CA ALA A 133 16.68 -12.86 1.95
C ALA A 133 16.28 -13.04 3.41
N THR A 134 15.31 -12.26 3.90
CA THR A 134 14.99 -12.14 5.33
C THR A 134 13.67 -12.82 5.70
N VAL A 135 12.67 -12.72 4.82
CA VAL A 135 11.31 -13.20 5.09
C VAL A 135 11.30 -14.73 4.99
N PRO A 136 10.91 -15.45 6.05
CA PRO A 136 10.80 -16.91 6.00
C PRO A 136 9.76 -17.35 4.98
N ALA A 137 9.99 -18.47 4.30
CA ALA A 137 9.09 -18.99 3.26
C ALA A 137 7.61 -19.13 3.71
N GLY A 138 7.36 -19.46 4.98
CA GLY A 138 6.00 -19.52 5.53
C GLY A 138 5.31 -18.16 5.61
N ALA A 139 6.05 -17.09 5.93
CA ALA A 139 5.52 -15.73 5.92
C ALA A 139 5.36 -15.23 4.47
N ALA A 140 6.32 -15.52 3.59
CA ALA A 140 6.24 -15.17 2.17
C ALA A 140 4.96 -15.76 1.52
N ALA A 141 4.66 -17.03 1.76
CA ALA A 141 3.43 -17.66 1.23
C ALA A 141 2.13 -17.01 1.75
N ILE A 142 2.14 -16.49 2.99
CA ILE A 142 1.00 -15.74 3.53
C ILE A 142 0.88 -14.38 2.84
N ILE A 143 2.01 -13.68 2.67
CA ILE A 143 2.06 -12.39 1.98
C ILE A 143 1.55 -12.53 0.55
N GLU A 144 2.07 -13.50 -0.21
CA GLU A 144 1.61 -13.81 -1.58
C GLU A 144 0.09 -14.06 -1.61
N SER A 145 -0.43 -14.86 -0.68
CA SER A 145 -1.87 -15.09 -0.59
C SER A 145 -2.68 -13.82 -0.29
N ILE A 146 -2.13 -12.87 0.48
CA ILE A 146 -2.81 -11.60 0.76
C ILE A 146 -2.71 -10.67 -0.46
N LEU A 147 -1.58 -10.61 -1.16
CA LEU A 147 -1.44 -9.86 -2.41
C LEU A 147 -2.41 -10.34 -3.50
N ASP A 148 -2.73 -11.64 -3.54
CA ASP A 148 -3.70 -12.19 -4.49
C ASP A 148 -5.17 -11.91 -4.11
N THR A 149 -5.46 -11.67 -2.83
CA THR A 149 -6.86 -11.65 -2.32
C THR A 149 -7.26 -10.34 -1.66
N HIS A 150 -6.30 -9.47 -1.36
CA HIS A 150 -6.42 -8.24 -0.58
C HIS A 150 -7.27 -8.41 0.69
N VAL A 151 -7.11 -9.54 1.38
CA VAL A 151 -7.90 -9.84 2.58
C VAL A 151 -7.49 -8.97 3.76
N LEU A 152 -8.44 -8.16 4.25
CA LEU A 152 -8.31 -7.37 5.47
C LEU A 152 -9.20 -7.94 6.59
N PRO A 153 -8.65 -8.35 7.74
CA PRO A 153 -9.47 -8.81 8.87
C PRO A 153 -10.43 -7.73 9.38
N GLN A 154 -11.66 -8.14 9.69
CA GLN A 154 -12.67 -7.21 10.19
C GLN A 154 -12.22 -6.52 11.49
N GLY A 155 -12.26 -5.19 11.49
CA GLY A 155 -11.91 -4.37 12.66
C GLY A 155 -10.41 -4.21 12.88
N TRP A 156 -9.57 -4.71 11.96
CA TRP A 156 -8.15 -4.39 11.98
C TRP A 156 -7.92 -2.91 11.68
N VAL A 157 -6.96 -2.31 12.37
CA VAL A 157 -6.56 -0.91 12.26
C VAL A 157 -5.03 -0.87 12.34
N CYS A 158 -4.38 0.05 11.63
CA CYS A 158 -2.93 0.13 11.63
C CYS A 158 -2.34 0.37 13.03
N GLN A 159 -1.21 -0.28 13.30
CA GLN A 159 -0.57 -0.34 14.61
C GLN A 159 -0.23 1.05 15.16
N GLY A 160 0.12 2.01 14.28
CA GLY A 160 0.47 3.37 14.68
C GLY A 160 -0.69 4.24 15.19
N LEU A 161 -1.93 3.74 15.17
CA LEU A 161 -3.10 4.39 15.78
C LEU A 161 -3.43 3.90 17.19
N HIS A 162 -2.65 2.96 17.74
CA HIS A 162 -2.83 2.39 19.08
C HIS A 162 -1.89 2.98 20.14
#